data_AF-A0A3D4QKR0-F1
#
_entry.id   AF-A0A3D4QKR0-F1
#
_cell.length_a   1.000
_cell.length_b   1.000
_cell.length_c   1.000
_cell.angle_alpha   90.00
_cell.angle_beta   90.00
_cell.angle_gamma   90.00
#
_symmetry.space_group_name_H-M   'P 1'
#
loop_
_entity.id
_entity.type
_entity.pdbx_description
1 polymer ?
#
loop_
_entity_poly.entity_id
_entity_poly.type
_entity_poly.pdbx_seq_one_letter_code
_entity_poly.pdbx_strand_id
1 'polypeptide(L)' 'VLHDRREFEAKIIGTDERTDLAVLRLEGAPADLPVLDLADSDSIKVGDLVLAIGNPFG' A
#
# COMPACT_ATOMS: atom_id res chain seq x y z
N VAL A 1 3.16 10.55 -4.42
CA VAL A 1 4.36 11.03 -3.69
C VAL A 1 4.74 9.99 -2.65
N LEU A 2 6.02 9.63 -2.55
CA LEU A 2 6.55 8.70 -1.54
C LEU A 2 7.01 9.44 -0.27
N HIS A 3 7.29 8.71 0.81
CA HIS A 3 7.76 9.27 2.09
C HIS A 3 9.08 10.06 1.97
N ASP A 4 9.90 9.76 0.96
CA ASP A 4 11.14 10.45 0.63
C ASP A 4 10.97 11.59 -0.40
N ARG A 5 9.72 11.97 -0.68
CA ARG A 5 9.30 13.01 -1.63
C ARG A 5 9.52 12.69 -3.11
N ARG A 6 9.90 11.46 -3.47
CA ARG A 6 9.88 11.05 -4.90
C ARG A 6 8.44 10.97 -5.42
N GLU A 7 8.25 11.34 -6.69
CA GLU A 7 6.95 11.29 -7.37
C GLU A 7 7.02 10.39 -8.59
N PHE A 8 5.94 9.65 -8.82
CA PHE A 8 5.81 8.71 -9.93
C PHE A 8 4.39 8.81 -10.46
N GLU A 9 4.25 8.72 -11.78
CA GLU A 9 2.97 8.41 -12.40
C GLU A 9 2.59 6.96 -12.08
N ALA A 10 1.30 6.69 -11.97
CA ALA A 10 0.79 5.35 -11.72
C ALA A 10 -0.38 5.05 -12.65
N LYS A 11 -0.50 3.78 -13.05
CA LYS A 11 -1.66 3.27 -13.77
C LYS A 11 -2.44 2.29 -12.90
N ILE A 12 -3.77 2.33 -13.02
CA ILE A 12 -4.65 1.34 -12.42
C ILE A 12 -4.51 0.04 -13.20
N ILE A 13 -4.19 -1.05 -12.49
CA ILE A 13 -4.12 -2.40 -13.05
C ILE A 13 -5.41 -3.18 -12.79
N GLY A 14 -6.07 -2.90 -11.66
CA GLY A 14 -7.37 -3.46 -11.33
C GLY A 14 -8.01 -2.77 -10.13
N THR A 15 -9.34 -2.89 -10.06
CA THR A 15 -10.17 -2.37 -8.97
C THR A 15 -11.24 -3.40 -8.63
N ASP A 16 -11.58 -3.52 -7.35
CA ASP A 16 -12.72 -4.28 -6.86
C ASP A 16 -13.55 -3.36 -5.94
N GLU A 17 -14.69 -2.89 -6.47
CA GLU A 17 -15.61 -2.00 -5.76
C GLU A 17 -16.28 -2.69 -4.57
N ARG A 18 -16.46 -4.02 -4.61
CA ARG A 18 -17.15 -4.75 -3.53
C ARG A 18 -16.29 -4.83 -2.27
N THR A 19 -14.97 -4.93 -2.43
CA THR A 19 -14.01 -4.96 -1.32
C THR A 19 -13.35 -3.60 -1.05
N ASP A 20 -13.66 -2.59 -1.88
CA ASP A 20 -13.05 -1.24 -1.83
C ASP A 20 -11.51 -1.28 -1.93
N LEU A 21 -10.99 -2.04 -2.89
CA LEU A 21 -9.54 -2.22 -3.11
C LEU A 21 -9.14 -1.91 -4.57
N ALA A 22 -7.92 -1.41 -4.74
CA ALA A 22 -7.31 -1.14 -6.05
C ALA A 22 -5.83 -1.56 -6.08
N VAL A 23 -5.38 -2.02 -7.24
CA VAL A 23 -3.97 -2.31 -7.52
C VAL A 23 -3.44 -1.31 -8.53
N LEU A 24 -2.37 -0.61 -8.14
CA LEU A 24 -1.70 0.39 -8.95
C LEU A 24 -0.31 -0.10 -9.35
N ARG A 25 0.15 0.27 -10.55
CA ARG A 25 1.53 0.08 -11.01
C ARG A 25 2.18 1.44 -11.19
N LEU A 26 3.30 1.65 -10.50
CA LEU A 26 4.13 2.83 -10.71
C LEU A 26 4.89 2.71 -12.03
N GLU A 27 4.94 3.80 -12.80
CA GLU A 27 5.66 3.90 -14.05
C GLU A 27 7.07 4.45 -13.79
N GLY A 28 8.11 3.81 -14.35
CA GLY A 28 9.50 4.25 -14.18
C GLY A 28 10.06 4.15 -12.75
N ALA A 29 9.37 3.43 -11.85
CA ALA A 29 9.85 3.19 -10.50
C ALA A 29 11.12 2.30 -10.50
N PRO A 30 12.10 2.57 -9.61
CA PRO A 30 13.27 1.73 -9.49
C PRO A 30 12.93 0.38 -8.84
N ALA A 31 13.77 -0.62 -9.05
CA ALA A 31 13.51 -1.98 -8.58
C ALA A 31 13.68 -2.15 -7.05
N ASP A 32 14.34 -1.21 -6.38
CA ASP A 32 14.71 -1.24 -4.97
C ASP A 32 13.78 -0.41 -4.08
N LEU A 33 12.52 -0.24 -4.48
CA LEU A 33 11.54 0.38 -3.60
C LEU A 33 11.37 -0.45 -2.31
N PRO A 34 11.19 0.19 -1.15
CA PRO A 34 10.85 -0.51 0.09
C PRO A 34 9.58 -1.33 -0.10
N VAL A 35 9.63 -2.59 0.29
CA VAL A 35 8.49 -3.52 0.27
C VAL A 35 8.15 -3.97 1.67
N LEU A 36 6.89 -4.26 1.92
CA LEU A 36 6.41 -4.82 3.19
C LEU A 36 6.10 -6.30 2.97
N ASP A 37 6.64 -7.16 3.84
CA ASP A 37 6.23 -8.55 3.90
C ASP A 37 4.81 -8.65 4.47
N LEU A 38 3.93 -9.38 3.78
CA LEU A 38 2.57 -9.59 4.24
C LEU A 38 2.53 -10.74 5.24
N ALA A 39 1.92 -10.47 6.40
CA ALA A 39 1.63 -11.49 7.40
C ALA A 39 0.29 -12.20 7.13
N ASP A 40 0.10 -13.34 7.76
CA ASP A 40 -1.16 -14.09 7.72
C ASP A 40 -2.22 -13.43 8.63
N SER A 41 -3.27 -12.88 8.02
CA SER A 41 -4.37 -12.21 8.72
C SER A 41 -5.23 -13.16 9.55
N ASP A 42 -5.24 -14.47 9.27
CA ASP A 42 -6.06 -15.43 10.02
C ASP A 42 -5.47 -15.75 11.40
N SER A 43 -4.22 -15.34 11.63
CA SER A 43 -3.48 -15.62 12.88
C SER A 43 -3.66 -14.55 13.97
N ILE A 44 -4.27 -13.40 13.66
CA ILE A 44 -4.39 -12.26 14.58
C ILE A 44 -5.39 -12.52 15.72
N LYS A 45 -5.24 -11.82 16.84
CA LYS A 45 -6.12 -11.95 18.01
C LYS A 45 -6.68 -10.61 18.49
N VAL A 46 -7.84 -10.66 19.12
CA VAL A 46 -8.44 -9.49 19.78
C VAL A 46 -7.51 -9.03 20.91
N GLY A 47 -7.15 -7.75 20.88
CA GLY A 47 -6.22 -7.14 21.84
C GLY A 47 -4.78 -7.01 21.33
N ASP A 48 -4.47 -7.53 20.14
CA ASP A 48 -3.17 -7.30 19.51
C ASP A 48 -2.96 -5.80 19.22
N LEU A 49 -1.71 -5.35 19.34
CA LEU A 49 -1.36 -3.97 19.07
C LEU A 49 -1.46 -3.68 17.57
N VAL A 50 -2.11 -2.56 17.23
CA VAL A 50 -2.29 -2.12 15.84
C VAL A 50 -1.66 -0.73 15.66
N LEU A 51 -0.96 -0.55 14.54
CA LEU A 51 -0.48 0.75 14.07
C LEU A 51 -1.06 1.03 12.69
N ALA A 52 -1.86 2.09 12.56
CA ALA A 52 -2.37 2.56 11.28
C ALA A 52 -1.40 3.58 10.66
N ILE A 53 -0.98 3.34 9.41
CA ILE A 53 -0.06 4.20 8.67
C ILE A 53 -0.78 4.68 7.41
N GLY A 54 -0.77 5.99 7.17
CA GLY A 54 -1.37 6.60 5.98
C GLY A 54 -0.95 8.05 5.81
N ASN A 55 -1.36 8.66 4.70
CA ASN A 55 -1.18 10.07 4.42
C ASN A 55 -2.56 10.76 4.35
N PRO A 56 -3.11 11.26 5.47
CA PRO A 56 -4.50 11.72 5.54
C PRO A 56 -4.76 13.07 4.85
N PHE A 57 -3.72 13.85 4.54
CA PHE A 57 -3.88 15.22 4.00
C PHE A 57 -3.15 15.46 2.66
N GLY A 58 -2.35 14.49 2.20
CA GLY A 58 -1.52 14.63 1.00
C GLY A 58 -0.14 15.17 1.31
#